data_AF-A0A401H0B9-F1
#
_entry.id   AF-A0A401H0B9-F1
#
_cell.length_a   1.000
_cell.length_b   1.000
_cell.length_c   1.000
_cell.angle_alpha   90.00
_cell.angle_beta   90.00
_cell.angle_gamma   90.00
#
_symmetry.space_group_name_H-M   'P 1'
#
loop_
_entity.id
_entity.type
_entity.pdbx_description
1 polymer ?
#
loop_
_entity_poly.entity_id
_entity_poly.type
_entity_poly.pdbx_seq_one_letter_code
_entity_poly.pdbx_strand_id
1 'polypeptide(L)'
;MPLPEPVPTAYSSENCSICLENLHVPSRNEVGTSYIIDDVQLHCGPPDSGPGPHHFHWICLLEWAKSDGDWSRCPLCRQNTLDRNGTFVVEVRNEGGVTGGVDMGDVIDEEIYMDAYPQERYEEAFLSCMAMSEHEDAETLLTERSVNVNCTYKPGGQTALHMAAINGDMDGIRFLLGHGADRNFRDDAGMTPLDFARQGEADSAEAVAFLSAF
;
A
#
# COMPACT_ATOMS: atom_id res chain seq x y z
N MET A 1 -8.08 6.70 -25.55
CA MET A 1 -9.18 7.07 -24.64
C MET A 1 -9.49 8.54 -24.84
N PRO A 2 -10.76 8.97 -24.78
CA PRO A 2 -11.07 10.40 -24.78
C PRO A 2 -10.42 11.07 -23.55
N LEU A 3 -10.03 12.34 -23.70
CA LEU A 3 -9.42 13.12 -22.63
C LEU A 3 -10.40 13.25 -21.45
N PRO A 4 -9.93 13.17 -20.18
CA PRO A 4 -10.78 13.50 -19.05
C PRO A 4 -11.25 14.95 -19.14
N GLU A 5 -12.48 15.18 -18.70
CA GLU A 5 -13.14 16.49 -18.71
C GLU A 5 -12.30 17.56 -17.97
N PRO A 6 -12.43 18.85 -18.34
CA PRO A 6 -11.68 19.92 -17.70
C PRO A 6 -11.91 19.94 -16.19
N VAL A 7 -10.84 20.29 -15.47
CA VAL A 7 -10.77 20.40 -14.01
C VAL A 7 -12.03 21.09 -13.45
N PRO A 8 -12.69 20.51 -12.43
CA PRO A 8 -13.86 21.12 -11.80
C PRO A 8 -13.58 22.57 -11.39
N THR A 9 -14.55 23.47 -11.65
CA THR A 9 -14.43 24.93 -11.55
C THR A 9 -14.28 25.49 -10.12
N ALA A 10 -14.03 24.67 -9.11
CA ALA A 10 -13.80 25.11 -7.74
C ALA A 10 -12.73 24.25 -7.08
N TYR A 11 -11.47 24.47 -7.46
CA TYR A 11 -10.34 24.07 -6.63
C TYR A 11 -10.49 24.77 -5.26
N SER A 12 -10.46 23.98 -4.19
CA SER A 12 -10.55 24.42 -2.81
C SER A 12 -9.27 24.01 -2.09
N SER A 13 -8.65 24.94 -1.36
CA SER A 13 -7.52 24.63 -0.47
C SER A 13 -7.96 23.90 0.81
N GLU A 14 -9.26 23.60 0.95
CA GLU A 14 -9.84 22.88 2.09
C GLU A 14 -10.15 21.41 1.74
N ASN A 15 -9.99 20.99 0.48
CA ASN A 15 -10.35 19.65 0.01
C ASN A 15 -9.22 18.98 -0.76
N CYS A 16 -9.09 17.67 -0.62
CA CYS A 16 -8.15 16.88 -1.39
C CYS A 16 -8.52 16.91 -2.88
N SER A 17 -7.53 17.20 -3.72
CA SER A 17 -7.72 17.33 -5.18
C SER A 17 -7.96 16.00 -5.90
N ILE A 18 -7.88 14.86 -5.21
CA ILE A 18 -8.14 13.52 -5.75
C ILE A 18 -9.51 13.00 -5.32
N CYS A 19 -9.76 12.86 -4.02
CA CYS A 19 -11.00 12.29 -3.50
C CYS A 19 -12.10 13.34 -3.23
N LEU A 20 -11.76 14.64 -3.26
CA LEU A 20 -12.64 15.78 -2.98
C LEU A 20 -13.16 15.86 -1.52
N GLU A 21 -12.68 15.00 -0.64
CA GLU A 21 -12.99 15.06 0.80
C GLU A 21 -12.18 16.17 1.50
N ASN A 22 -12.64 16.60 2.68
CA ASN A 22 -11.98 17.69 3.41
C ASN A 22 -10.57 17.29 3.85
N LEU A 23 -9.62 18.21 3.68
CA LEU A 23 -8.29 18.11 4.26
C LEU A 23 -8.39 18.43 5.74
N HIS A 24 -8.02 17.50 6.60
CA HIS A 24 -7.95 17.80 8.02
C HIS A 24 -6.62 18.49 8.34
N VAL A 25 -6.64 19.82 8.44
CA VAL A 25 -5.58 20.56 9.13
C VAL A 25 -6.11 20.86 10.53
N PRO A 26 -5.72 20.11 11.57
CA PRO A 26 -6.30 20.28 12.88
C PRO A 26 -6.04 21.70 13.40
N SER A 27 -7.03 22.27 14.09
CA SER A 27 -6.94 23.65 14.57
C SER A 27 -5.95 23.74 15.74
N ARG A 28 -5.25 24.88 15.89
CA ARG A 28 -4.40 25.19 17.07
C ARG A 28 -5.06 24.98 18.45
N ASN A 29 -6.38 24.83 18.49
CA ASN A 29 -7.18 24.80 19.72
C ASN A 29 -7.75 23.39 20.04
N GLU A 30 -7.46 22.38 19.22
CA GLU A 30 -7.82 21.00 19.58
C GLU A 30 -6.82 20.45 20.60
N VAL A 31 -7.33 19.99 21.75
CA VAL A 31 -6.50 19.48 22.85
C VAL A 31 -6.21 18.01 22.57
N GLY A 32 -5.11 17.77 21.85
CA GLY A 32 -4.57 16.46 21.53
C GLY A 32 -3.48 16.61 20.48
N THR A 33 -2.44 15.79 20.51
CA THR A 33 -1.44 15.73 19.43
C THR A 33 -2.07 15.01 18.25
N SER A 34 -2.72 15.72 17.33
CA SER A 34 -3.09 15.08 16.07
C SER A 34 -1.84 14.97 15.23
N TYR A 35 -1.23 13.78 15.25
CA TYR A 35 -0.14 13.41 14.35
C TYR A 35 -0.64 13.13 12.92
N ILE A 36 -1.93 13.32 12.66
CA ILE A 36 -2.55 13.00 11.37
C ILE A 36 -2.31 14.17 10.42
N ILE A 37 -1.31 13.97 9.56
CA ILE A 37 -0.95 14.87 8.47
C ILE A 37 -1.85 14.56 7.29
N ASP A 38 -2.73 15.50 6.93
CA ASP A 38 -3.71 15.28 5.88
C ASP A 38 -3.67 16.32 4.76
N ASP A 39 -2.79 17.33 4.85
CA ASP A 39 -2.61 18.38 3.84
C ASP A 39 -1.18 18.41 3.26
N VAL A 40 -1.03 17.77 2.11
CA VAL A 40 0.18 17.79 1.27
C VAL A 40 -0.01 18.74 0.10
N GLN A 41 0.83 19.75 0.01
CA GLN A 41 0.83 20.73 -1.06
C GLN A 41 1.90 20.40 -2.11
N LEU A 42 1.46 20.33 -3.37
CA LEU A 42 2.33 20.24 -4.55
C LEU A 42 2.32 21.54 -5.33
N HIS A 43 3.50 22.15 -5.45
CA HIS A 43 3.70 23.29 -6.35
C HIS A 43 3.87 22.79 -7.78
N CYS A 44 3.02 23.30 -8.67
CA CYS A 44 2.93 22.83 -10.04
C CYS A 44 3.42 23.90 -11.02
N GLY A 45 4.30 23.50 -11.94
CA GLY A 45 4.85 24.39 -12.96
C GLY A 45 6.11 25.15 -12.51
N PRO A 46 6.68 26.01 -13.38
CA PRO A 46 7.83 26.84 -13.02
C PRO A 46 7.54 27.69 -11.76
N PRO A 47 8.57 27.99 -10.93
CA PRO A 47 8.41 28.93 -9.83
C PRO A 47 7.69 30.20 -10.33
N ASP A 48 6.68 30.64 -9.57
CA ASP A 48 5.90 31.85 -9.83
C ASP A 48 4.92 31.82 -11.03
N SER A 49 4.58 30.64 -11.59
CA SER A 49 3.81 30.55 -12.86
C SER A 49 2.52 29.68 -12.86
N GLY A 50 1.84 29.50 -11.71
CA GLY A 50 0.63 28.67 -11.63
C GLY A 50 -0.44 29.13 -10.61
N PRO A 51 -1.65 28.54 -10.65
CA PRO A 51 -2.85 28.93 -9.89
C PRO A 51 -2.82 28.69 -8.37
N GLY A 52 -1.65 28.43 -7.78
CA GLY A 52 -1.47 28.01 -6.37
C GLY A 52 -1.12 26.51 -6.25
N PRO A 53 -0.69 26.05 -5.06
CA PRO A 53 -0.31 24.65 -4.84
C PRO A 53 -1.52 23.72 -4.88
N HIS A 54 -1.42 22.52 -5.46
CA HIS A 54 -2.51 21.55 -5.34
C HIS A 54 -2.42 20.80 -4.00
N HIS A 55 -3.54 20.69 -3.31
CA HIS A 55 -3.60 20.02 -2.01
C HIS A 55 -4.13 18.60 -2.13
N PHE A 56 -3.52 17.69 -1.39
CA PHE A 56 -3.88 16.28 -1.40
C PHE A 56 -3.84 15.73 0.02
N HIS A 57 -4.75 14.79 0.31
CA HIS A 57 -4.49 13.84 1.38
C HIS A 57 -3.19 13.12 1.09
N TRP A 58 -2.42 12.91 2.15
CA TRP A 58 -1.19 12.14 2.07
C TRP A 58 -1.44 10.79 1.37
N ILE A 59 -2.50 10.08 1.79
CA ILE A 59 -2.85 8.78 1.22
C ILE A 59 -3.25 8.85 -0.26
N CYS A 60 -4.05 9.83 -0.67
CA CYS A 60 -4.47 9.93 -2.07
C CYS A 60 -3.29 10.22 -3.00
N LEU A 61 -2.34 11.07 -2.57
CA LEU A 61 -1.16 11.35 -3.37
C LEU A 61 -0.25 10.12 -3.47
N LEU A 62 -0.11 9.36 -2.38
CA LEU A 62 0.63 8.09 -2.38
C LEU A 62 -0.01 7.02 -3.27
N GLU A 63 -1.32 6.81 -3.18
CA GLU A 63 -2.03 5.82 -3.99
C GLU A 63 -1.91 6.12 -5.49
N TRP A 64 -2.03 7.39 -5.87
CA TRP A 64 -1.79 7.81 -7.25
C TRP A 64 -0.36 7.50 -7.70
N ALA A 65 0.64 7.73 -6.85
CA ALA A 65 2.03 7.46 -7.17
C ALA A 65 2.30 5.96 -7.34
N LYS A 66 1.62 5.11 -6.54
CA LYS A 66 1.67 3.64 -6.63
C LYS A 66 1.01 3.08 -7.89
N SER A 67 0.01 3.76 -8.47
CA SER A 67 -0.80 3.25 -9.60
C SER A 67 -0.24 3.59 -11.00
N ASP A 68 1.08 3.56 -11.19
CA ASP A 68 1.76 4.00 -12.44
C ASP A 68 1.81 5.54 -12.60
N GLY A 69 1.73 6.27 -11.48
CA GLY A 69 1.86 7.73 -11.44
C GLY A 69 3.28 8.19 -11.78
N ASP A 70 3.40 9.07 -12.79
CA ASP A 70 4.66 9.75 -13.09
C ASP A 70 4.94 10.80 -12.01
N TRP A 71 5.79 10.48 -11.02
CA TRP A 71 6.21 11.36 -9.91
C TRP A 71 6.73 12.73 -10.38
N SER A 72 7.13 12.84 -11.65
CA SER A 72 7.50 14.12 -12.24
C SER A 72 6.30 14.99 -12.60
N ARG A 73 5.06 14.54 -12.42
CA ARG A 73 3.85 15.26 -12.84
C ARG A 73 2.78 15.28 -11.75
N CYS A 74 2.12 16.42 -11.60
CA CYS A 74 0.98 16.52 -10.70
C CYS A 74 -0.18 15.59 -11.11
N PRO A 75 -0.82 14.87 -10.17
CA PRO A 75 -2.00 14.04 -10.45
C PRO A 75 -3.15 14.82 -11.13
N LEU A 76 -3.34 16.08 -10.71
CA LEU A 76 -4.44 16.92 -11.16
C LEU A 76 -4.13 17.65 -12.47
N CYS A 77 -3.06 18.47 -12.49
CA CYS A 77 -2.79 19.36 -13.63
C CYS A 77 -1.72 18.85 -14.59
N ARG A 78 -1.07 17.71 -14.27
CA ARG A 78 0.00 17.07 -15.08
C ARG A 78 1.25 17.92 -15.33
N GLN A 79 1.39 19.07 -14.68
CA GLN A 79 2.59 19.90 -14.75
C GLN A 79 3.74 19.28 -13.96
N ASN A 80 4.97 19.68 -14.31
CA ASN A 80 6.17 19.22 -13.61
C ASN A 80 6.10 19.54 -12.11
N THR A 81 6.41 18.55 -11.28
CA THR A 81 6.45 18.65 -9.81
C THR A 81 7.86 18.53 -9.24
N LEU A 82 8.86 18.27 -10.08
CA LEU A 82 10.25 18.21 -9.64
C LEU A 82 10.84 19.61 -9.49
N ASP A 83 11.66 19.79 -8.46
CA ASP A 83 12.46 21.00 -8.29
C ASP A 83 13.61 21.10 -9.31
N ARG A 84 14.47 22.11 -9.17
CA ARG A 84 15.61 22.33 -10.09
C ARG A 84 16.68 21.24 -10.03
N ASN A 85 16.71 20.46 -8.96
CA ASN A 85 17.64 19.36 -8.74
C ASN A 85 17.05 18.02 -9.20
N GLY A 86 15.79 18.00 -9.64
CA GLY A 86 15.07 16.78 -10.00
C GLY A 86 14.43 16.08 -8.80
N THR A 87 14.34 16.76 -7.64
CA THR A 87 13.80 16.21 -6.40
C THR A 87 12.31 16.46 -6.28
N PHE A 88 11.58 15.50 -5.73
CA PHE A 88 10.13 15.59 -5.51
C PHE A 88 9.82 16.21 -4.15
N VAL A 89 9.77 17.54 -4.15
CA VAL A 89 9.62 18.33 -2.92
C VAL A 89 8.16 18.70 -2.69
N VAL A 90 7.66 18.46 -1.48
CA VAL A 90 6.32 18.84 -1.03
C VAL A 90 6.39 19.84 0.13
N GLU A 91 5.30 20.59 0.32
CA GLU A 91 5.06 21.31 1.57
C GLU A 91 3.98 20.58 2.37
N VAL A 92 4.23 20.41 3.66
CA VAL A 92 3.32 19.72 4.58
C VAL A 92 2.78 20.73 5.58
N ARG A 93 1.44 20.76 5.75
CA ARG A 93 0.77 21.68 6.69
C ARG A 93 0.25 20.93 7.92
N ASN A 94 0.78 21.27 9.09
CA ASN A 94 0.45 20.65 10.38
C ASN A 94 -0.04 21.69 11.41
N GLU A 95 -0.53 21.22 12.57
CA GLU A 95 -0.96 22.05 13.72
C GLU A 95 0.08 23.13 14.13
N GLY A 96 1.37 22.83 13.93
CA GLY A 96 2.51 23.68 14.26
C GLY A 96 2.95 24.67 13.19
N GLY A 97 2.43 24.59 11.96
CA GLY A 97 2.84 25.44 10.83
C GLY A 97 3.09 24.68 9.54
N VAL A 98 3.74 25.36 8.60
CA VAL A 98 4.12 24.80 7.29
C VAL A 98 5.56 24.33 7.34
N THR A 99 5.79 23.05 7.07
CA THR A 99 7.12 22.50 6.82
C THR A 99 7.31 22.36 5.32
N GLY A 100 8.13 23.22 4.73
CA GLY A 100 8.48 23.14 3.31
C GLY A 100 9.80 22.43 3.07
N GLY A 101 10.03 22.03 1.82
CA GLY A 101 11.29 21.40 1.44
C GLY A 101 11.38 19.91 1.79
N VAL A 102 10.24 19.26 2.04
CA VAL A 102 10.19 17.84 2.37
C VAL A 102 10.41 17.05 1.08
N ASP A 103 11.53 16.34 0.99
CA ASP A 103 11.72 15.34 -0.06
C ASP A 103 10.81 14.15 0.25
N MET A 104 9.69 14.05 -0.47
CA MET A 104 8.74 12.96 -0.26
C MET A 104 9.33 11.61 -0.68
N GLY A 105 10.39 11.59 -1.50
CA GLY A 105 11.14 10.39 -1.82
C GLY A 105 11.94 9.83 -0.64
N ASP A 106 12.45 10.71 0.25
CA ASP A 106 13.22 10.33 1.44
C ASP A 106 12.34 10.17 2.70
N VAL A 107 11.17 10.81 2.76
CA VAL A 107 10.31 10.86 3.97
C VAL A 107 9.38 9.67 4.18
N ILE A 108 9.20 8.81 3.18
CA ILE A 108 8.56 7.52 3.41
C ILE A 108 9.62 6.57 3.98
N ASP A 109 9.96 6.77 5.26
CA ASP A 109 10.64 5.76 6.06
C ASP A 109 9.68 4.56 6.18
N GLU A 110 10.15 3.38 5.80
CA GLU A 110 9.40 2.13 5.88
C GLU A 110 8.84 1.91 7.30
N GLU A 111 9.55 2.37 8.35
CA GLU A 111 9.07 2.26 9.73
C GLU A 111 7.87 3.19 10.01
N ILE A 112 7.90 4.43 9.53
CA ILE A 112 6.77 5.38 9.66
C ILE A 112 5.57 4.91 8.81
N TYR A 113 5.83 4.31 7.64
CA TYR A 113 4.81 3.67 6.81
C TYR A 113 4.15 2.49 7.55
N MET A 114 4.95 1.56 8.04
CA MET A 114 4.46 0.36 8.71
C MET A 114 3.78 0.67 10.06
N ASP A 115 4.14 1.77 10.72
CA ASP A 115 3.46 2.26 11.93
C ASP A 115 2.10 2.91 11.61
N ALA A 116 1.98 3.60 10.47
CA ALA A 116 0.70 4.15 10.00
C ALA A 116 -0.23 3.06 9.42
N TYR A 117 0.33 1.96 8.91
CA TYR A 117 -0.40 0.82 8.34
C TYR A 117 -0.05 -0.49 9.08
N PRO A 118 -0.38 -0.60 10.38
CA PRO A 118 -0.01 -1.75 11.19
C PRO A 118 -0.57 -3.05 10.60
N GLN A 119 -1.72 -3.00 9.91
CA GLN A 119 -2.30 -4.16 9.26
C GLN A 119 -1.43 -4.71 8.12
N GLU A 120 -0.89 -3.84 7.26
CA GLU A 120 0.04 -4.27 6.20
C GLU A 120 1.33 -4.81 6.80
N ARG A 121 1.83 -4.15 7.86
CA ARG A 121 2.99 -4.64 8.62
C ARG A 121 2.75 -6.04 9.18
N TYR A 122 1.58 -6.31 9.73
CA TYR A 122 1.23 -7.63 10.26
C TYR A 122 1.04 -8.67 9.16
N GLU A 123 0.49 -8.28 8.00
CA GLU A 123 0.39 -9.15 6.84
C GLU A 123 1.76 -9.54 6.28
N GLU A 124 2.70 -8.59 6.16
CA GLU A 124 4.07 -8.87 5.74
C GLU A 124 4.85 -9.72 6.76
N ALA A 125 4.67 -9.43 8.05
CA ALA A 125 5.23 -10.24 9.12
C ALA A 125 4.68 -11.67 9.07
N PHE A 126 3.37 -11.83 8.86
CA PHE A 126 2.73 -13.13 8.74
C PHE A 126 3.28 -13.93 7.56
N LEU A 127 3.37 -13.31 6.39
CA LEU A 127 3.95 -13.94 5.19
C LEU A 127 5.42 -14.33 5.42
N SER A 128 6.18 -13.53 6.17
CA SER A 128 7.57 -13.85 6.54
C SER A 128 7.65 -15.05 7.49
N CYS A 129 6.82 -15.09 8.54
CA CYS A 129 6.74 -16.24 9.44
C CYS A 129 6.38 -17.53 8.69
N MET A 130 5.43 -17.47 7.76
CA MET A 130 5.05 -18.63 6.94
C MET A 130 6.20 -19.12 6.06
N ALA A 131 6.98 -18.21 5.45
CA ALA A 131 8.15 -18.58 4.65
C ALA A 131 9.28 -19.23 5.47
N MET A 132 9.37 -18.89 6.76
CA MET A 132 10.34 -19.43 7.72
C MET A 132 9.82 -20.65 8.50
N SER A 133 8.59 -21.09 8.22
CA SER A 133 7.87 -22.16 8.96
C SER A 133 7.68 -21.86 10.46
N GLU A 134 7.56 -20.58 10.82
CA GLU A 134 7.35 -20.07 12.18
C GLU A 134 5.85 -20.02 12.54
N HIS A 135 5.20 -21.18 12.59
CA HIS A 135 3.74 -21.26 12.76
C HIS A 135 3.23 -20.68 14.10
N GLU A 136 4.04 -20.64 15.16
CA GLU A 136 3.65 -20.07 16.46
C GLU A 136 3.50 -18.53 16.39
N ASP A 137 4.44 -17.86 15.72
CA ASP A 137 4.37 -16.41 15.51
C ASP A 137 3.26 -16.06 14.51
N ALA A 138 3.09 -16.88 13.46
CA ALA A 138 1.97 -16.75 12.52
C ALA A 138 0.60 -16.90 13.23
N GLU A 139 0.46 -17.85 14.16
CA GLU A 139 -0.75 -18.04 14.97
C GLU A 139 -1.07 -16.80 15.82
N THR A 140 -0.03 -16.22 16.42
CA THR A 140 -0.15 -14.99 17.22
C THR A 140 -0.65 -13.83 16.37
N LEU A 141 -0.11 -13.66 15.16
CA LEU A 141 -0.54 -12.63 14.22
C LEU A 141 -2.00 -12.81 13.76
N LEU A 142 -2.40 -14.05 13.45
CA LEU A 142 -3.78 -14.36 13.05
C LEU A 142 -4.77 -14.09 14.19
N THR A 143 -4.43 -14.47 15.42
CA THR A 143 -5.34 -14.39 16.57
C THR A 143 -5.41 -12.98 17.18
N GLU A 144 -4.27 -12.31 17.32
CA GLU A 144 -4.20 -11.04 18.05
C GLU A 144 -4.28 -9.81 17.15
N ARG A 145 -3.89 -9.93 15.87
CA ARG A 145 -3.72 -8.79 14.96
C ARG A 145 -4.69 -8.78 13.78
N SER A 146 -5.66 -9.70 13.76
CA SER A 146 -6.70 -9.78 12.72
C SER A 146 -6.13 -9.82 11.30
N VAL A 147 -4.99 -10.49 11.12
CA VAL A 147 -4.35 -10.64 9.80
C VAL A 147 -5.24 -11.44 8.87
N ASN A 148 -5.35 -10.99 7.61
CA ASN A 148 -6.00 -11.76 6.57
C ASN A 148 -5.08 -12.91 6.14
N VAL A 149 -5.47 -14.16 6.40
CA VAL A 149 -4.72 -15.37 5.98
C VAL A 149 -4.50 -15.45 4.46
N ASN A 150 -5.34 -14.75 3.67
CA ASN A 150 -5.25 -14.65 2.22
C ASN A 150 -4.51 -13.38 1.76
N CYS A 151 -3.73 -12.72 2.63
CA CYS A 151 -2.83 -11.66 2.19
C CYS A 151 -1.80 -12.20 1.20
N THR A 152 -1.26 -11.30 0.38
CA THR A 152 -0.47 -11.67 -0.79
C THR A 152 0.89 -11.01 -0.79
N TYR A 153 1.93 -11.75 -1.19
CA TYR A 153 3.21 -11.17 -1.57
C TYR A 153 3.01 -10.20 -2.74
N LYS A 154 3.75 -9.10 -2.69
CA LYS A 154 3.79 -8.08 -3.75
C LYS A 154 5.22 -7.97 -4.29
N PRO A 155 5.38 -7.89 -5.62
CA PRO A 155 4.37 -8.10 -6.67
C PRO A 155 4.04 -9.59 -6.86
N GLY A 156 2.92 -9.89 -7.54
CA GLY A 156 2.60 -11.25 -8.02
C GLY A 156 1.34 -11.87 -7.44
N GLY A 157 0.79 -11.34 -6.34
CA GLY A 157 -0.52 -11.76 -5.84
C GLY A 157 -0.55 -13.16 -5.21
N GLN A 158 0.62 -13.75 -4.94
CA GLN A 158 0.72 -15.08 -4.35
C GLN A 158 0.42 -15.03 -2.85
N THR A 159 -0.38 -15.95 -2.35
CA THR A 159 -0.60 -16.13 -0.90
C THR A 159 0.46 -17.06 -0.29
N ALA A 160 0.56 -17.11 1.04
CA ALA A 160 1.37 -18.10 1.73
C ALA A 160 1.02 -19.55 1.30
N LEU A 161 -0.25 -19.81 0.93
CA LEU A 161 -0.68 -21.14 0.49
C LEU A 161 -0.09 -21.52 -0.86
N HIS A 162 0.16 -20.56 -1.76
CA HIS A 162 0.88 -20.83 -3.01
C HIS A 162 2.32 -21.27 -2.74
N MET A 163 2.99 -20.58 -1.83
CA MET A 163 4.39 -20.85 -1.47
C MET A 163 4.52 -22.20 -0.73
N ALA A 164 3.63 -22.49 0.22
CA ALA A 164 3.59 -23.79 0.88
C ALA A 164 3.32 -24.93 -0.12
N ALA A 165 2.42 -24.69 -1.09
CA ALA A 165 2.08 -25.66 -2.12
C ALA A 165 3.24 -26.02 -3.05
N ILE A 166 3.96 -25.02 -3.60
CA ILE A 166 5.10 -25.28 -4.51
C ILE A 166 6.27 -25.94 -3.78
N ASN A 167 6.45 -25.67 -2.49
CA ASN A 167 7.49 -26.27 -1.66
C ASN A 167 7.13 -27.68 -1.15
N GLY A 168 5.88 -28.12 -1.32
CA GLY A 168 5.40 -29.36 -0.70
C GLY A 168 5.35 -29.29 0.83
N ASP A 169 5.28 -28.08 1.41
CA ASP A 169 5.21 -27.88 2.86
C ASP A 169 3.82 -28.25 3.38
N MET A 170 3.67 -29.52 3.73
CA MET A 170 2.43 -30.07 4.22
C MET A 170 1.99 -29.50 5.56
N ASP A 171 2.93 -29.06 6.40
CA ASP A 171 2.58 -28.46 7.69
C ASP A 171 2.06 -27.03 7.49
N GLY A 172 2.71 -26.25 6.63
CA GLY A 172 2.23 -24.93 6.21
C GLY A 172 0.86 -25.01 5.50
N ILE A 173 0.65 -25.96 4.60
CA ILE A 173 -0.64 -26.18 3.92
C ILE A 173 -1.75 -26.48 4.93
N ARG A 174 -1.51 -27.39 5.89
CA ARG A 174 -2.49 -27.76 6.92
C ARG A 174 -2.80 -26.59 7.84
N PHE A 175 -1.78 -25.85 8.27
CA PHE A 175 -1.92 -24.65 9.09
C PHE A 175 -2.81 -23.62 8.37
N LEU A 176 -2.42 -23.19 7.18
CA LEU A 176 -3.14 -22.15 6.43
C LEU A 176 -4.59 -22.52 6.14
N LEU A 177 -4.85 -23.75 5.71
CA LEU A 177 -6.23 -24.22 5.46
C LEU A 177 -7.04 -24.34 6.76
N GLY A 178 -6.41 -24.71 7.88
CA GLY A 178 -7.03 -24.73 9.20
C GLY A 178 -7.52 -23.34 9.64
N HIS A 179 -6.83 -22.28 9.20
CA HIS A 179 -7.20 -20.89 9.44
C HIS A 179 -8.05 -20.26 8.33
N GLY A 180 -8.58 -21.07 7.41
CA GLY A 180 -9.53 -20.61 6.40
C GLY A 180 -8.91 -19.98 5.16
N ALA A 181 -7.64 -20.28 4.85
CA ALA A 181 -7.05 -19.91 3.57
C ALA A 181 -7.88 -20.44 2.39
N ASP A 182 -8.06 -19.61 1.37
CA ASP A 182 -8.77 -19.98 0.15
C ASP A 182 -7.86 -20.85 -0.72
N ARG A 183 -8.19 -22.14 -0.77
CA ARG A 183 -7.51 -23.14 -1.62
C ARG A 183 -7.56 -22.80 -3.12
N ASN A 184 -8.53 -21.97 -3.54
CA ASN A 184 -8.75 -21.59 -4.93
C ASN A 184 -8.31 -20.16 -5.23
N PHE A 185 -7.61 -19.50 -4.30
CA PHE A 185 -7.11 -18.15 -4.51
C PHE A 185 -6.27 -18.12 -5.79
N ARG A 186 -6.39 -17.05 -6.58
CA ARG A 186 -5.65 -16.89 -7.82
C ARG A 186 -4.65 -15.76 -7.69
N ASP A 187 -3.41 -16.06 -8.02
CA ASP A 187 -2.36 -15.05 -8.15
C ASP A 187 -2.61 -14.14 -9.38
N ASP A 188 -1.70 -13.19 -9.61
CA ASP A 188 -1.82 -12.24 -10.73
C ASP A 188 -1.74 -12.92 -12.11
N ALA A 189 -1.18 -14.13 -12.18
CA ALA A 189 -1.13 -14.96 -13.38
C ALA A 189 -2.36 -15.89 -13.51
N GLY A 190 -3.29 -15.85 -12.56
CA GLY A 190 -4.49 -16.69 -12.52
C GLY A 190 -4.25 -18.11 -12.02
N MET A 191 -3.06 -18.39 -11.48
CA MET A 191 -2.65 -19.71 -10.99
C MET A 191 -3.14 -19.92 -9.56
N THR A 192 -3.54 -21.15 -9.24
CA THR A 192 -4.00 -21.53 -7.89
C THR A 192 -2.88 -22.19 -7.08
N PRO A 193 -3.02 -22.34 -5.74
CA PRO A 193 -2.10 -23.15 -4.96
C PRO A 193 -1.93 -24.58 -5.50
N LEU A 194 -3.00 -25.20 -6.01
CA LEU A 194 -2.91 -26.52 -6.63
C LEU A 194 -2.04 -26.51 -7.90
N ASP A 195 -2.09 -25.44 -8.69
CA ASP A 195 -1.24 -25.30 -9.88
C ASP A 195 0.22 -25.08 -9.51
N PHE A 196 0.48 -24.39 -8.39
CA PHE A 196 1.82 -24.27 -7.80
C PHE A 196 2.34 -25.62 -7.29
N ALA A 197 1.54 -26.41 -6.57
CA ALA A 197 1.91 -27.75 -6.14
C ALA A 197 2.30 -28.65 -7.32
N ARG A 198 1.55 -28.59 -8.44
CA ARG A 198 1.87 -29.38 -9.65
C ARG A 198 3.21 -29.00 -10.30
N GLN A 199 3.72 -27.81 -10.03
CA GLN A 199 5.02 -27.33 -10.54
C GLN A 199 6.17 -27.61 -9.57
N GLY A 200 5.88 -27.93 -8.30
CA GLY A 200 6.86 -28.21 -7.26
C GLY A 200 7.61 -29.53 -7.45
N GLU A 201 8.79 -29.64 -6.83
CA GLU A 201 9.65 -30.83 -6.90
C GLU A 201 9.13 -32.00 -6.00
N ALA A 202 9.97 -33.02 -5.75
CA ALA A 202 9.60 -34.39 -5.38
C ALA A 202 8.69 -34.61 -4.15
N ASP A 203 8.48 -33.60 -3.29
CA ASP A 203 7.58 -33.66 -2.12
C ASP A 203 6.19 -33.05 -2.38
N SER A 204 5.90 -32.59 -3.60
CA SER A 204 4.62 -31.98 -3.96
C SER A 204 3.47 -32.97 -4.21
N ALA A 205 3.75 -34.27 -4.31
CA ALA A 205 2.71 -35.28 -4.61
C ALA A 205 1.63 -35.35 -3.52
N GLU A 206 2.03 -35.26 -2.25
CA GLU A 206 1.10 -35.18 -1.12
C GLU A 206 0.31 -33.86 -1.16
N ALA A 207 0.98 -32.74 -1.41
CA ALA A 207 0.35 -31.43 -1.53
C ALA A 207 -0.69 -31.39 -2.66
N VAL A 208 -0.38 -31.95 -3.84
CA VAL A 208 -1.33 -32.08 -4.96
C VAL A 208 -2.53 -32.92 -4.55
N ALA A 209 -2.32 -34.07 -3.91
CA ALA A 209 -3.41 -34.93 -3.45
C ALA A 209 -4.29 -34.22 -2.40
N PHE A 210 -3.67 -33.47 -1.49
CA PHE A 210 -4.37 -32.76 -0.43
C PHE A 210 -5.17 -31.56 -0.94
N LEU A 211 -4.56 -30.73 -1.79
CA LEU A 211 -5.19 -29.53 -2.35
C LEU A 211 -6.24 -29.85 -3.42
N SER A 212 -6.17 -31.02 -4.06
CA SER A 212 -7.21 -31.49 -4.98
C SER A 212 -8.40 -32.15 -4.29
N ALA A 213 -8.32 -32.37 -2.97
CA ALA A 213 -9.40 -32.99 -2.20
C ALA A 213 -10.42 -31.94 -1.75
N PHE A 214 -11.60 -32.02 -2.39
CA PHE A 214 -12.86 -31.27 -2.16
C PHE A 214 -12.94 -29.84 -2.72
#